data_AF-F6GVW8-F1
#
_entry.id   AF-F6GVW8-F1
#
_cell.length_a   1.000
_cell.length_b   1.000
_cell.length_c   1.000
_cell.angle_alpha   90.00
_cell.angle_beta   90.00
_cell.angle_gamma   90.00
#
_symmetry.space_group_name_H-M   'P 1'
#
loop_
_entity.id
_entity.type
_entity.pdbx_description
1 polymer ?
#
loop_
_entity_poly.entity_id
_entity_poly.type
_entity_poly.pdbx_seq_one_letter_code
_entity_poly.pdbx_strand_id
1 'polypeptide(L)'
;MPSKFTKLASSNAAAVVILLLSVALVVFTSNMTKPNPQEASTAIIEIFGVKIHRNPPQATLTDLGVTSWKKWGCSPSKFPWTFEAKETMYLLEGKVKVYCDGHDGFFEIGAGDLVEFPKGMKVTWDVTEALNKHYSLEK
;
A
#
# COMPACT_ATOMS: atom_id res chain seq x y z
N MET A 1 -36.82 58.61 -56.36
CA MET A 1 -35.67 59.54 -56.21
C MET A 1 -35.60 59.99 -54.75
N PRO A 2 -34.43 60.25 -54.12
CA PRO A 2 -33.09 59.63 -54.16
C PRO A 2 -32.87 58.72 -52.90
N SER A 3 -32.05 57.66 -52.91
CA SER A 3 -30.58 57.58 -52.80
C SER A 3 -29.97 58.08 -51.46
N LYS A 4 -29.40 57.14 -50.67
CA LYS A 4 -28.06 57.14 -50.02
C LYS A 4 -28.08 56.21 -48.78
N PHE A 5 -27.50 55.01 -48.86
CA PHE A 5 -26.11 54.66 -48.50
C PHE A 5 -25.76 54.91 -47.02
N THR A 6 -25.53 53.84 -46.26
CA THR A 6 -24.25 53.59 -45.54
C THR A 6 -24.20 52.18 -44.92
N LYS A 7 -23.41 51.32 -45.58
CA LYS A 7 -22.37 50.39 -45.08
C LYS A 7 -22.42 49.97 -43.59
N LEU A 8 -22.54 48.66 -43.34
CA LEU A 8 -21.82 48.01 -42.24
C LEU A 8 -21.04 46.82 -42.79
N ALA A 9 -19.74 46.83 -42.50
CA ALA A 9 -18.76 45.83 -42.85
C ALA A 9 -18.58 44.83 -41.70
N SER A 10 -17.88 43.73 -41.99
CA SER A 10 -17.12 42.89 -41.03
C SER A 10 -17.98 41.89 -40.24
N SER A 11 -17.65 40.61 -40.06
CA SER A 11 -16.53 39.75 -40.45
C SER A 11 -16.97 38.31 -40.14
N ASN A 12 -16.52 37.35 -40.96
CA ASN A 12 -16.71 35.92 -40.72
C ASN A 12 -15.77 35.45 -39.60
N ALA A 13 -16.30 35.24 -38.38
CA ALA A 13 -15.60 34.49 -37.33
C ALA A 13 -16.57 34.07 -36.21
N ALA A 14 -17.56 33.23 -36.49
CA ALA A 14 -18.39 32.66 -35.42
C ALA A 14 -18.87 31.22 -35.67
N ALA A 15 -18.69 30.67 -36.87
CA ALA A 15 -19.22 29.35 -37.20
C ALA A 15 -18.32 28.17 -36.77
N VAL A 16 -17.10 28.42 -36.26
CA VAL A 16 -16.14 27.34 -35.94
C VAL A 16 -16.05 27.01 -34.44
N VAL A 17 -16.65 27.83 -33.55
CA VAL A 17 -16.44 27.67 -32.09
C VAL A 17 -17.57 26.91 -31.39
N ILE A 18 -18.76 26.78 -31.98
CA ILE A 18 -19.93 26.24 -31.26
C ILE A 18 -20.13 24.73 -31.48
N LEU A 19 -19.43 24.12 -32.44
CA LEU A 19 -19.44 22.66 -32.65
C LEU A 19 -18.40 21.89 -31.81
N LEU A 20 -17.91 22.48 -30.72
CA LEU A 20 -17.00 21.81 -29.76
C LEU A 20 -17.59 21.66 -28.36
N LEU A 21 -18.80 22.17 -28.11
CA LEU A 21 -19.43 22.14 -26.78
C LEU A 21 -20.36 20.94 -26.52
N SER A 22 -20.68 20.13 -27.54
CA SER A 22 -21.62 19.01 -27.41
C SER A 22 -20.98 17.63 -27.14
N VAL A 23 -19.64 17.50 -27.20
CA VAL A 23 -18.97 16.22 -26.87
C VAL A 23 -18.64 16.12 -25.37
N ALA A 24 -18.59 17.23 -24.64
CA ALA A 24 -18.22 17.22 -23.22
C ALA A 24 -19.32 16.71 -22.27
N LEU A 25 -20.58 16.61 -22.72
CA LEU A 25 -21.69 16.21 -21.85
C LEU A 25 -21.91 14.69 -21.76
N VAL A 26 -21.31 13.89 -22.65
CA VAL A 26 -21.46 12.41 -22.62
C VAL A 26 -20.30 11.72 -21.88
N VAL A 27 -19.20 12.43 -21.59
CA VAL A 27 -18.04 11.84 -20.89
C VAL A 27 -18.10 12.03 -19.38
N PHE A 28 -19.13 12.70 -18.83
CA PHE A 28 -19.14 13.13 -17.42
C PHE A 28 -20.24 12.53 -16.54
N THR A 29 -21.00 11.53 -17.01
CA THR A 29 -21.91 10.80 -16.12
C THR A 29 -21.48 9.35 -16.00
N SER A 30 -20.80 9.08 -14.88
CA SER A 30 -20.79 7.80 -14.18
C SER A 30 -19.67 6.81 -14.52
N ASN A 31 -18.41 7.24 -14.42
CA ASN A 31 -17.42 6.38 -13.76
C ASN A 31 -17.44 6.69 -12.27
N MET A 32 -18.54 6.29 -11.62
CA MET A 32 -18.49 5.95 -10.20
C MET A 32 -17.82 4.59 -10.13
N THR A 33 -16.49 4.56 -10.16
CA THR A 33 -15.77 3.46 -9.51
C THR A 33 -16.21 3.55 -8.05
N LYS A 34 -17.20 2.72 -7.68
CA LYS A 34 -17.35 2.30 -6.29
C LYS A 34 -15.93 1.90 -5.85
N PRO A 35 -15.42 2.37 -4.70
CA PRO A 35 -14.19 1.80 -4.18
C PRO A 35 -14.40 0.28 -4.16
N ASN A 36 -13.52 -0.43 -4.84
CA ASN A 36 -13.57 -1.88 -4.86
C ASN A 36 -13.54 -2.32 -3.38
N PRO A 37 -14.44 -3.21 -2.91
CA PRO A 37 -14.41 -3.71 -1.53
C PRO A 37 -13.10 -4.42 -1.13
N GLN A 38 -12.13 -4.50 -2.04
CA GLN A 38 -10.79 -5.07 -1.90
C GLN A 38 -9.68 -4.00 -1.80
N GLU A 39 -10.03 -2.75 -1.49
CA GLU A 39 -9.09 -1.67 -1.21
C GLU A 39 -9.19 -1.20 0.26
N ALA A 40 -9.69 -2.08 1.14
CA ALA A 40 -9.77 -1.84 2.57
C ALA A 40 -8.38 -2.01 3.23
N SER A 41 -7.68 -0.88 3.30
CA SER A 41 -6.51 -0.54 4.14
C SER A 41 -5.21 -1.33 3.94
N THR A 42 -4.57 -1.12 2.78
CA THR A 42 -3.15 -1.36 2.45
C THR A 42 -2.22 -0.35 3.17
N ALA A 43 -2.42 -0.12 4.47
CA ALA A 43 -1.63 0.86 5.20
C ALA A 43 -0.32 0.24 5.69
N ILE A 44 0.81 0.74 5.19
CA ILE A 44 2.12 0.49 5.78
C ILE A 44 2.23 1.36 7.03
N ILE A 45 2.43 0.73 8.17
CA ILE A 45 2.62 1.40 9.46
C ILE A 45 4.08 1.24 9.85
N GLU A 46 4.68 2.28 10.38
CA GLU A 46 6.02 2.21 10.97
C GLU A 46 5.93 2.39 12.48
N ILE A 47 6.38 1.39 13.23
CA ILE A 47 6.39 1.39 14.70
C ILE A 47 7.79 1.03 15.16
N PHE A 48 8.42 1.91 15.95
CA PHE A 48 9.79 1.70 16.49
C PHE A 48 10.83 1.38 15.40
N GLY A 49 10.68 1.93 14.19
CA GLY A 49 11.55 1.67 13.04
C GLY A 49 11.30 0.32 12.33
N VAL A 50 10.25 -0.40 12.70
CA VAL A 50 9.78 -1.62 12.03
C VAL A 50 8.65 -1.25 11.09
N LYS A 51 8.76 -1.65 9.82
CA LYS A 51 7.69 -1.45 8.84
C LYS A 51 6.77 -2.65 8.83
N ILE A 52 5.48 -2.41 8.95
CA ILE A 52 4.44 -3.42 8.98
C ILE A 52 3.43 -3.10 7.89
N HIS A 53 3.36 -3.94 6.88
CA HIS A 53 2.33 -3.91 5.86
C HIS A 53 1.27 -4.96 6.22
N ARG A 54 0.12 -4.50 6.73
CA ARG A 54 -1.00 -5.38 7.11
C ARG A 54 -1.68 -5.91 5.86
N ASN A 55 -1.82 -7.23 5.75
CA ASN A 55 -2.54 -7.91 4.68
C ASN A 55 -2.23 -7.34 3.27
N PRO A 56 -0.95 -7.37 2.84
CA PRO A 56 -0.57 -6.83 1.55
C PRO A 56 -1.29 -7.56 0.40
N PRO A 57 -1.54 -6.88 -0.74
CA PRO A 57 -2.11 -7.53 -1.91
C PRO A 57 -1.26 -8.73 -2.35
N GLN A 58 -1.92 -9.77 -2.85
CA GLN A 58 -1.24 -10.97 -3.34
C GLN A 58 -0.19 -10.65 -4.42
N ALA A 59 -0.44 -9.64 -5.26
CA ALA A 59 0.53 -9.16 -6.24
C ALA A 59 1.86 -8.74 -5.59
N THR A 60 1.81 -7.99 -4.48
CA THR A 60 3.00 -7.59 -3.71
C THR A 60 3.76 -8.80 -3.18
N LEU A 61 3.07 -9.81 -2.65
CA LEU A 61 3.70 -11.04 -2.16
C LEU A 61 4.35 -11.86 -3.29
N THR A 62 3.72 -11.88 -4.46
CA THR A 62 4.23 -12.55 -5.66
C THR A 62 5.46 -11.84 -6.22
N ASP A 63 5.42 -10.50 -6.33
CA ASP A 63 6.54 -9.68 -6.83
C ASP A 63 7.78 -9.80 -5.93
N LEU A 64 7.57 -9.91 -4.61
CA LEU A 64 8.62 -10.17 -3.63
C LEU A 64 9.12 -11.63 -3.63
N GLY A 65 8.40 -12.53 -4.31
CA GLY A 65 8.73 -13.95 -4.36
C GLY A 65 8.63 -14.64 -2.99
N VAL A 66 7.71 -14.22 -2.12
CA VAL A 66 7.60 -14.68 -0.71
C VAL A 66 7.55 -16.21 -0.60
N THR A 67 6.91 -16.90 -1.54
CA THR A 67 6.82 -18.36 -1.55
C THR A 67 8.15 -19.08 -1.74
N SER A 68 9.16 -18.40 -2.29
CA SER A 68 10.53 -18.92 -2.48
C SER A 68 11.45 -18.67 -1.27
N TRP A 69 11.02 -17.84 -0.33
CA TRP A 69 11.81 -17.50 0.86
C TRP A 69 11.93 -18.69 1.81
N LYS A 70 12.94 -18.65 2.69
CA LYS A 70 13.14 -19.67 3.71
C LYS A 70 11.94 -19.70 4.65
N LYS A 71 11.56 -20.89 5.11
CA LYS A 71 10.50 -21.08 6.11
C LYS A 71 11.09 -21.23 7.50
N TRP A 72 10.38 -20.74 8.50
CA TRP A 72 10.68 -20.96 9.90
C TRP A 72 9.41 -20.91 10.73
N GLY A 73 9.40 -21.64 11.84
CA GLY A 73 8.29 -21.61 12.78
C GLY A 73 8.68 -22.08 14.18
N CYS A 74 7.84 -21.77 15.16
CA CYS A 74 8.03 -22.15 16.54
C CYS A 74 6.70 -22.26 17.30
N SER A 75 6.68 -23.09 18.34
CA SER A 75 5.58 -23.12 19.32
C SER A 75 5.52 -21.83 20.15
N PRO A 76 4.41 -21.55 20.86
CA PRO A 76 4.32 -20.44 21.80
C PRO A 76 5.52 -20.43 22.76
N SER A 77 6.22 -19.30 22.78
CA SER A 77 7.50 -19.16 23.47
C SER A 77 7.90 -17.69 23.56
N LYS A 78 8.78 -17.37 24.51
CA LYS A 78 9.32 -16.02 24.69
C LYS A 78 10.83 -16.07 24.65
N PHE A 79 11.45 -15.30 23.76
CA PHE A 79 12.90 -15.34 23.57
C PHE A 79 13.44 -14.02 23.01
N PRO A 80 14.70 -13.65 23.36
CA PRO A 80 15.38 -12.52 22.75
C PRO A 80 15.83 -12.87 21.32
N TRP A 81 15.84 -11.87 20.44
CA TRP A 81 16.32 -12.00 19.07
C TRP A 81 17.09 -10.74 18.65
N THR A 82 18.15 -10.93 17.88
CA THR A 82 18.92 -9.83 17.28
C THR A 82 18.98 -10.05 15.77
N PHE A 83 18.57 -9.05 15.01
CA PHE A 83 18.59 -9.09 13.55
C PHE A 83 19.99 -8.77 13.03
N GLU A 84 20.76 -9.79 12.62
CA GLU A 84 22.13 -9.61 12.10
C GLU A 84 22.18 -8.97 10.71
N ALA A 85 21.06 -9.05 9.99
CA ALA A 85 20.82 -8.43 8.70
C ALA A 85 19.41 -7.82 8.70
N LYS A 86 19.11 -7.00 7.69
CA LYS A 86 17.74 -6.56 7.47
C LYS A 86 16.92 -7.78 7.06
N GLU A 87 15.86 -8.05 7.82
CA GLU A 87 15.00 -9.22 7.63
C GLU A 87 13.59 -8.77 7.24
N THR A 88 13.12 -9.26 6.09
CA THR A 88 11.73 -9.12 5.69
C THR A 88 11.04 -10.48 5.87
N MET A 89 9.90 -10.49 6.53
CA MET A 89 9.15 -11.71 6.81
C MET A 89 7.66 -11.55 6.52
N TYR A 90 7.04 -12.62 6.06
CA TYR A 90 5.61 -12.74 5.90
C TYR A 90 5.08 -13.81 6.84
N LEU A 91 4.19 -13.44 7.75
CA LEU A 91 3.61 -14.35 8.73
C LEU A 91 2.44 -15.12 8.10
N LEU A 92 2.58 -16.44 8.03
CA LEU A 92 1.53 -17.34 7.54
C LEU A 92 0.51 -17.67 8.63
N GLU A 93 1.00 -17.87 9.85
CA GLU A 93 0.17 -18.18 11.02
C GLU A 93 0.79 -17.61 12.29
N GLY A 94 -0.02 -17.50 13.34
CA GLY A 94 0.42 -17.12 14.68
C GLY A 94 0.20 -15.66 15.04
N LYS A 95 0.56 -15.35 16.29
CA LYS A 95 0.43 -14.04 16.91
C LYS A 95 1.60 -13.80 17.85
N VAL A 96 2.20 -12.62 17.73
CA VAL A 96 3.44 -12.26 18.42
C VAL A 96 3.35 -10.84 18.95
N LYS A 97 3.74 -10.64 20.20
CA LYS A 97 4.07 -9.33 20.75
C LYS A 97 5.56 -9.09 20.63
N VAL A 98 5.93 -7.99 20.01
CA VAL A 98 7.33 -7.62 19.78
C VAL A 98 7.68 -6.43 20.67
N TYR A 99 8.64 -6.65 21.56
CA TYR A 99 9.19 -5.63 22.45
C TYR A 99 10.54 -5.19 21.87
N CYS A 100 10.69 -3.93 21.47
CA CYS A 100 11.95 -3.43 20.92
C CYS A 100 12.83 -2.84 22.01
N ASP A 101 14.11 -3.22 22.03
CA ASP A 101 15.08 -2.65 22.97
C ASP A 101 15.15 -1.13 22.81
N GLY A 102 15.10 -0.40 23.93
CA GLY A 102 15.12 1.07 23.94
C GLY A 102 13.78 1.74 23.69
N HIS A 103 12.69 0.98 23.55
CA HIS A 103 11.33 1.50 23.45
C HIS A 103 10.44 0.97 24.57
N ASP A 104 9.55 1.83 25.07
CA ASP A 104 8.52 1.41 26.02
C ASP A 104 7.32 0.82 25.28
N GLY A 105 6.83 -0.33 25.76
CA GLY A 105 5.67 -1.02 25.21
C GLY A 105 6.02 -2.11 24.19
N PHE A 106 5.03 -2.48 23.39
CA PHE A 106 5.13 -3.51 22.35
C PHE A 106 4.16 -3.22 21.21
N PHE A 107 4.38 -3.86 20.07
CA PHE A 107 3.38 -3.96 19.00
C PHE A 107 3.08 -5.42 18.68
N GLU A 108 1.92 -5.67 18.07
CA GLU A 108 1.49 -7.03 17.70
C GLU A 108 1.64 -7.24 16.20
N ILE A 109 2.17 -8.40 15.81
CA ILE A 109 2.16 -8.89 14.43
C ILE A 109 1.56 -10.31 14.42
N GLY A 110 0.95 -10.69 13.31
CA GLY A 110 0.32 -11.99 13.15
C GLY A 110 0.11 -12.37 11.70
N ALA A 111 -0.66 -13.45 11.50
CA ALA A 111 -0.99 -13.98 10.19
C ALA A 111 -1.45 -12.88 9.19
N GLY A 112 -0.86 -12.90 8.00
CA GLY A 112 -1.13 -11.93 6.92
C GLY A 112 -0.26 -10.67 6.96
N ASP A 113 0.60 -10.49 7.96
CA ASP A 113 1.48 -9.33 8.01
C ASP A 113 2.79 -9.56 7.25
N LEU A 114 3.19 -8.56 6.46
CA LEU A 114 4.52 -8.45 5.90
C LEU A 114 5.31 -7.42 6.70
N VAL A 115 6.39 -7.86 7.34
CA VAL A 115 7.12 -7.08 8.34
C VAL A 115 8.59 -6.98 7.93
N GLU A 116 9.16 -5.78 8.01
CA GLU A 116 10.57 -5.51 7.74
C GLU A 116 11.24 -4.97 9.01
N PHE A 117 12.23 -5.72 9.51
CA PHE A 117 13.06 -5.33 10.64
C PHE A 117 14.44 -4.85 10.17
N PRO A 118 14.93 -3.71 10.68
CA PRO A 118 16.24 -3.20 10.31
C PRO A 118 17.38 -4.01 10.92
N LYS A 119 18.52 -4.01 10.25
CA LYS A 119 19.76 -4.63 10.72
C LYS A 119 20.18 -4.03 12.07
N GLY A 120 20.64 -4.89 12.98
CA GLY A 120 21.13 -4.54 14.31
C GLY A 120 20.03 -4.37 15.36
N MET A 121 18.75 -4.43 14.97
CA MET A 121 17.65 -4.31 15.92
C MET A 121 17.62 -5.50 16.87
N LYS A 122 17.38 -5.21 18.15
CA LYS A 122 17.20 -6.20 19.20
C LYS A 122 15.76 -6.14 19.68
N VAL A 123 15.16 -7.31 19.81
CA VAL A 123 13.77 -7.44 20.23
C VAL A 123 13.61 -8.63 21.17
N THR A 124 12.58 -8.59 22.00
CA THR A 124 12.04 -9.79 22.64
C THR A 124 10.77 -10.21 21.91
N TRP A 125 10.76 -11.43 21.39
CA TRP A 125 9.56 -12.06 20.85
C TRP A 125 8.78 -12.71 21.98
N ASP A 126 7.49 -12.45 22.04
CA ASP A 126 6.54 -13.13 22.91
C ASP A 126 5.45 -13.73 22.00
N VAL A 127 5.69 -14.98 21.60
CA VAL A 127 4.86 -15.75 20.67
C VAL A 127 3.71 -16.36 21.45
N THR A 128 2.51 -15.80 21.32
CA THR A 128 1.32 -16.23 22.06
C THR A 128 0.56 -17.35 21.35
N GLU A 129 0.69 -17.43 20.02
CA GLU A 129 0.13 -18.49 19.18
C GLU A 129 1.23 -19.02 18.27
N ALA A 130 1.21 -20.32 17.97
CA ALA A 130 2.25 -20.97 17.17
C ALA A 130 2.51 -20.21 15.85
N LEU A 131 3.77 -20.00 15.54
CA LEU A 131 4.21 -19.08 14.50
C LEU A 131 4.78 -19.86 13.31
N ASN A 132 4.45 -19.41 12.11
CA ASN A 132 5.04 -19.89 10.87
C ASN A 132 5.16 -18.73 9.90
N LYS A 133 6.33 -18.60 9.29
CA LYS A 133 6.66 -17.46 8.45
C LYS A 133 7.57 -17.86 7.30
N HIS A 134 7.46 -17.09 6.23
CA HIS A 134 8.51 -16.96 5.24
C HIS A 134 9.42 -15.78 5.61
N TYR A 135 10.73 -15.91 5.44
CA TYR A 135 11.67 -14.82 5.71
C TYR A 135 12.81 -14.77 4.70
N SER A 136 13.24 -13.55 4.40
CA SER A 136 14.38 -13.24 3.55
C SER A 136 15.32 -12.28 4.29
N LEU A 137 16.62 -12.53 4.16
CA LEU A 137 17.68 -11.69 4.72
C LEU A 137 18.34 -10.94 3.57
N GLU A 138 18.42 -9.62 3.69
CA GLU A 138 19.21 -8.79 2.76
C GLU A 138 20.70 -9.09 2.98
N LYS A 139 21.43 -9.41 1.90
CA LYS A 139 22.84 -9.81 1.95
C LYS A 139 23.78 -8.61 2.03
#